data_AF-A0A7M7P729-F1
#
_entry.id   AF-A0A7M7P729-F1
#
_cell.length_a   1.000
_cell.length_b   1.000
_cell.length_c   1.000
_cell.angle_alpha   90.00
_cell.angle_beta   90.00
_cell.angle_gamma   90.00
#
_symmetry.space_group_name_H-M   'P 1'
#
loop_
_entity.id
_entity.type
_entity.pdbx_description
1 polymer ?
#
loop_
_entity_poly.entity_id
_entity_poly.type
_entity_poly.pdbx_seq_one_letter_code
_entity_poly.pdbx_strand_id
1 'polypeptide(L)'
;MAERAANEPARIDKNLLTAALDGCVEDVQHFLRQGAQIHTFDSSGSTPLHCASRNGHLDVVRFLVSRRAQVERGDNNGGTPLHIASDNGHLDVFKYLISKRAQIDKHDKDDMTALLFASAKGHLDVVQYLVGQSAQVEGSNNKGITPLHIASINGRLDVVQYLVRQGAQVQRVDNFDQTPLFTASVKGHVDVVQFLVSQGAQVNRARVHHAQVERGDKGGKTPLHDASMCGRLDVVKYLIDKGAQTGTCDNVGQTPLYYASMCGQLETVQYLVGQAGAQFERGNNDGETPRLVAFRKGHLDVVRYLKREQAQRKAASPEVFCFHFDFEMPLGEDVQKNDPVSVHQLEVKLDQIDMVDLNVKDSSGVEFAFHEKNARELEGCHLGGGSFGEVFKAVHKVHGDVAVKLAKPGKGDQLKMYQKEARKHGLSLTCDYIVAIKGFVKCEEDTCRCGLLGIVTQYMENGSLWDFRISEWQHSPDLWPLTNRMVYQISCGMHFLHSKNIIHRDLKLENVLVDGDLHVKIADLGLATNLQTSFGDRCWGTDSHKPPEAFRTDLPNSTKVVTPKYDVYRC
;
A
#
# COMPACT_ATOMS: atom_id res chain seq x y z
N MET A 1 59.43 31.79 -15.29
CA MET A 1 59.91 30.76 -16.25
C MET A 1 59.89 29.35 -15.63
N ALA A 2 60.35 29.16 -14.39
CA ALA A 2 60.32 27.85 -13.72
C ALA A 2 58.92 27.21 -13.59
N GLU A 3 57.89 27.99 -13.27
CA GLU A 3 56.50 27.50 -13.15
C GLU A 3 55.87 27.12 -14.51
N ARG A 4 56.32 27.75 -15.61
CA ARG A 4 55.92 27.37 -16.98
C ARG A 4 56.56 26.05 -17.41
N ALA A 5 57.83 25.82 -17.08
CA ALA A 5 58.54 24.58 -17.38
C ALA A 5 58.05 23.39 -16.53
N ALA A 6 57.67 23.63 -15.26
CA ALA A 6 57.09 22.59 -14.40
C ALA A 6 55.69 22.15 -14.84
N ASN A 7 54.90 23.05 -15.44
CA ASN A 7 53.56 22.75 -15.97
C ASN A 7 53.57 22.24 -17.41
N GLU A 8 54.72 22.25 -18.10
CA GLU A 8 54.84 21.88 -19.51
C GLU A 8 54.54 20.39 -19.77
N PRO A 9 55.04 19.42 -18.97
CA PRO A 9 54.69 18.01 -19.12
C PRO A 9 53.19 17.74 -18.89
N ALA A 10 52.62 18.36 -17.85
CA ALA A 10 51.20 18.23 -17.52
C ALA A 10 50.30 18.84 -18.61
N ARG A 11 50.73 19.94 -19.23
CA ARG A 11 50.01 20.58 -20.33
C ARG A 11 50.05 19.73 -21.60
N ILE A 12 51.22 19.16 -21.94
CA ILE A 12 51.40 18.32 -23.12
C ILE A 12 50.59 17.02 -23.01
N ASP A 13 50.54 16.41 -21.83
CA ASP A 13 49.70 15.23 -21.56
C ASP A 13 48.20 15.53 -21.69
N LYS A 14 47.75 16.68 -21.17
CA LYS A 14 46.37 17.14 -21.35
C LYS A 14 46.03 17.39 -22.81
N ASN A 15 46.96 17.95 -23.58
CA ASN A 15 46.78 18.17 -25.01
C ASN A 15 46.71 16.85 -25.78
N LEU A 16 47.48 15.82 -25.39
CA LEU A 16 47.37 14.48 -25.97
C LEU A 16 45.98 13.88 -25.75
N LEU A 17 45.41 14.02 -24.55
CA LEU A 17 44.05 13.56 -24.26
C LEU A 17 43.01 14.27 -25.12
N THR A 18 43.18 15.59 -25.32
CA THR A 18 42.28 16.42 -26.13
C THR A 18 42.41 16.06 -27.61
N ALA A 19 43.62 15.94 -28.14
CA ALA A 19 43.86 15.53 -29.53
C ALA A 19 43.28 14.14 -29.84
N ALA A 20 43.38 13.20 -28.88
CA ALA A 20 42.78 11.89 -29.03
C ALA A 20 41.24 11.92 -28.98
N LEU A 21 40.66 12.83 -28.19
CA LEU A 21 39.23 13.08 -28.15
C LEU A 21 38.72 13.71 -29.45
N ASP A 22 39.49 14.63 -30.05
CA ASP A 22 39.13 15.35 -31.27
C ASP A 22 39.39 14.54 -32.56
N GLY A 23 40.08 13.40 -32.45
CA GLY A 23 40.37 12.52 -33.59
C GLY A 23 41.55 12.97 -34.46
N CYS A 24 42.36 13.93 -34.00
CA CYS A 24 43.48 14.45 -34.78
C CYS A 24 44.72 13.55 -34.62
N VAL A 25 44.92 12.60 -35.55
CA VAL A 25 46.07 11.68 -35.52
C VAL A 25 47.40 12.43 -35.58
N GLU A 26 47.47 13.52 -36.36
CA GLU A 26 48.66 14.36 -36.51
C GLU A 26 49.04 15.02 -35.18
N ASP A 27 48.07 15.55 -34.43
CA ASP A 27 48.31 16.18 -33.13
C ASP A 27 48.68 15.13 -32.07
N VAL A 28 48.02 13.97 -32.08
CA VAL A 28 48.40 12.84 -31.23
C VAL A 28 49.85 12.43 -31.49
N GLN A 29 50.26 12.33 -32.76
CA GLN A 29 51.66 12.06 -33.14
C GLN A 29 52.60 13.18 -32.67
N HIS A 30 52.21 14.43 -32.86
CA HIS A 30 52.98 15.60 -32.47
C HIS A 30 53.26 15.63 -30.96
N PHE A 31 52.23 15.47 -30.13
CA PHE A 31 52.38 15.49 -28.67
C PHE A 31 53.19 14.30 -28.15
N LEU A 32 53.03 13.09 -28.72
CA LEU A 32 53.89 11.96 -28.35
C LEU A 32 55.37 12.21 -28.72
N ARG A 33 55.66 12.88 -29.84
CA ARG A 33 57.05 13.28 -30.18
C ARG A 33 57.60 14.35 -29.24
N GLN A 34 56.74 15.20 -28.67
CA GLN A 34 57.11 16.17 -27.63
C GLN A 34 57.26 15.57 -26.22
N GLY A 35 57.08 14.26 -26.07
CA GLY A 35 57.29 13.56 -24.79
C GLY A 35 56.02 13.34 -23.97
N ALA A 36 54.83 13.55 -24.54
CA ALA A 36 53.58 13.17 -23.90
C ALA A 36 53.57 11.67 -23.56
N GLN A 37 53.05 11.31 -22.39
CA GLN A 37 52.96 9.93 -21.97
C GLN A 37 51.72 9.26 -22.57
N ILE A 38 51.91 8.21 -23.37
CA ILE A 38 50.80 7.47 -24.00
C ILE A 38 49.82 6.85 -22.99
N HIS A 39 50.28 6.66 -21.74
CA HIS A 39 49.49 6.13 -20.63
C HIS A 39 49.06 7.21 -19.64
N THR A 40 49.17 8.49 -20.01
CA THR A 40 48.58 9.61 -19.25
C THR A 40 47.08 9.45 -19.16
N PHE A 41 46.45 10.12 -18.20
CA PHE A 41 45.03 9.99 -17.94
C PHE A 41 44.48 11.26 -17.27
N ASP A 42 43.19 11.49 -17.46
CA ASP A 42 42.47 12.59 -16.80
C ASP A 42 42.01 12.21 -15.39
N SER A 43 41.26 13.10 -14.73
CA SER A 43 40.71 12.88 -13.40
C SER A 43 39.73 11.70 -13.30
N SER A 44 39.18 11.22 -14.42
CA SER A 44 38.33 10.02 -14.49
C SER A 44 39.13 8.74 -14.73
N GLY A 45 40.46 8.83 -14.88
CA GLY A 45 41.29 7.70 -15.27
C GLY A 45 41.24 7.40 -16.77
N SER A 46 40.58 8.24 -17.59
CA SER A 46 40.49 8.05 -19.04
C SER A 46 41.84 8.33 -19.69
N THR A 47 42.38 7.34 -20.40
CA THR A 47 43.61 7.48 -21.21
C THR A 47 43.29 8.01 -22.62
N PRO A 48 44.30 8.40 -23.44
CA PRO A 48 44.05 8.79 -24.84
C PRO A 48 43.28 7.72 -25.64
N LEU A 49 43.49 6.44 -25.32
CA LEU A 49 42.78 5.34 -25.96
C LEU A 49 41.28 5.31 -25.58
N HIS A 50 40.93 5.70 -24.33
CA HIS A 50 39.53 5.86 -23.93
C HIS A 50 38.89 7.04 -24.67
N CYS A 51 39.58 8.19 -24.74
CA CYS A 51 39.09 9.38 -25.44
C CYS A 51 38.79 9.10 -26.91
N ALA A 52 39.74 8.49 -27.63
CA ALA A 52 39.56 8.14 -29.03
C ALA A 52 38.44 7.09 -29.24
N SER A 53 38.31 6.14 -28.31
CA SER A 53 37.25 5.12 -28.39
C SER A 53 35.85 5.69 -28.10
N ARG A 54 35.76 6.75 -27.26
CA ARG A 54 34.52 7.44 -26.92
C ARG A 54 33.86 8.13 -28.10
N ASN A 55 34.67 8.69 -29.01
CA ASN A 55 34.20 9.42 -30.18
C ASN A 55 34.38 8.64 -31.50
N GLY A 56 34.80 7.38 -31.43
CA GLY A 56 34.86 6.50 -32.61
C GLY A 56 36.02 6.77 -33.56
N HIS A 57 37.09 7.41 -33.10
CA HIS A 57 38.25 7.75 -33.93
C HIS A 57 39.16 6.53 -34.15
N LEU A 58 38.74 5.64 -35.05
CA LEU A 58 39.41 4.35 -35.31
C LEU A 58 40.87 4.50 -35.74
N ASP A 59 41.22 5.53 -36.49
CA ASP A 59 42.58 5.86 -36.91
C ASP A 59 43.48 6.22 -35.72
N VAL A 60 43.01 7.07 -34.81
CA VAL A 60 43.69 7.37 -33.54
C VAL A 60 43.80 6.13 -32.67
N VAL A 61 42.73 5.33 -32.53
CA VAL A 61 42.74 4.06 -31.80
C VAL A 61 43.81 3.11 -32.37
N ARG A 62 43.84 2.93 -33.71
CA ARG A 62 44.84 2.09 -34.39
C ARG A 62 46.25 2.57 -34.10
N PHE A 63 46.47 3.87 -34.22
CA PHE A 63 47.78 4.48 -33.96
C PHE A 63 48.22 4.27 -32.51
N LEU A 64 47.39 4.61 -31.53
CA LEU A 64 47.69 4.44 -30.11
C LEU A 64 47.99 2.98 -29.73
N VAL A 65 47.19 2.02 -30.22
CA VAL A 65 47.43 0.59 -29.98
C VAL A 65 48.72 0.12 -30.67
N SER A 66 49.04 0.62 -31.87
CA SER A 66 50.33 0.34 -32.54
C SER A 66 51.54 0.82 -31.71
N ARG A 67 51.34 1.85 -30.89
CA ARG A 67 52.32 2.39 -29.94
C ARG A 67 52.21 1.77 -28.54
N ARG A 68 51.58 0.60 -28.44
CA ARG A 68 51.44 -0.21 -27.21
C ARG A 68 50.57 0.43 -26.12
N ALA A 69 49.58 1.26 -26.50
CA ALA A 69 48.52 1.64 -25.57
C ALA A 69 47.85 0.38 -24.95
N GLN A 70 47.56 0.42 -23.65
CA GLN A 70 47.01 -0.73 -22.93
C GLN A 70 45.51 -0.87 -23.23
N VAL A 71 45.15 -1.84 -24.08
CA VAL A 71 43.76 -2.11 -24.49
C VAL A 71 42.85 -2.58 -23.35
N GLU A 72 43.44 -3.14 -22.29
CA GLU A 72 42.73 -3.69 -21.12
C GLU A 72 42.72 -2.77 -19.90
N ARG A 73 43.38 -1.61 -19.98
CA ARG A 73 43.40 -0.68 -18.85
C ARG A 73 42.00 -0.10 -18.69
N GLY A 74 41.42 -0.28 -17.51
CA GLY A 74 40.17 0.39 -17.14
C GLY A 74 40.42 1.82 -16.66
N ASP A 75 39.40 2.66 -16.82
CA ASP A 75 39.28 3.95 -16.15
C ASP A 75 39.01 3.79 -14.64
N ASN A 76 38.67 4.88 -13.93
CA ASN A 76 38.39 4.83 -12.50
C ASN A 76 37.16 3.98 -12.14
N ASN A 77 36.26 3.69 -13.09
CA ASN A 77 35.12 2.81 -12.91
C ASN A 77 35.41 1.38 -13.41
N GLY A 78 36.62 1.11 -13.89
CA GLY A 78 37.01 -0.17 -14.48
C GLY A 78 36.58 -0.32 -15.94
N GLY A 79 35.95 0.69 -16.53
CA GLY A 79 35.53 0.69 -17.93
C GLY A 79 36.74 0.72 -18.85
N THR A 80 36.90 -0.31 -19.67
CA THR A 80 37.98 -0.37 -20.68
C THR A 80 37.60 0.40 -21.95
N PRO A 81 38.54 0.69 -22.86
CA PRO A 81 38.22 1.29 -24.16
C PRO A 81 37.15 0.51 -24.94
N LEU A 82 37.07 -0.82 -24.75
CA LEU A 82 36.03 -1.67 -25.34
C LEU A 82 34.63 -1.35 -24.79
N HIS A 83 34.51 -1.17 -23.47
CA HIS A 83 33.25 -0.73 -22.84
C HIS A 83 32.83 0.64 -23.36
N ILE A 84 33.77 1.59 -23.44
CA ILE A 84 33.52 2.95 -23.92
C ILE A 84 33.06 2.96 -25.39
N ALA A 85 33.70 2.17 -26.26
CA ALA A 85 33.27 2.03 -27.65
C ALA A 85 31.87 1.40 -27.75
N SER A 86 31.56 0.42 -26.88
CA SER A 86 30.25 -0.22 -26.81
C SER A 86 29.15 0.73 -26.34
N ASP A 87 29.42 1.55 -25.32
CA ASP A 87 28.49 2.56 -24.78
C ASP A 87 28.17 3.67 -25.81
N ASN A 88 29.13 3.98 -26.69
CA ASN A 88 28.96 5.04 -27.70
C ASN A 88 28.61 4.50 -29.10
N GLY A 89 28.48 3.18 -29.27
CA GLY A 89 27.99 2.57 -30.53
C GLY A 89 29.03 2.52 -31.65
N HIS A 90 30.32 2.62 -31.32
CA HIS A 90 31.40 2.62 -32.31
C HIS A 90 31.83 1.20 -32.66
N LEU A 91 31.03 0.52 -33.49
CA LEU A 91 31.24 -0.88 -33.87
C LEU A 91 32.61 -1.15 -34.53
N ASP A 92 33.12 -0.21 -35.30
CA ASP A 92 34.40 -0.33 -36.00
C ASP A 92 35.60 -0.29 -35.03
N VAL A 93 35.58 0.63 -34.07
CA VAL A 93 36.51 0.67 -32.92
C VAL A 93 36.37 -0.60 -32.09
N PHE A 94 35.13 -1.01 -31.79
CA PHE A 94 34.83 -2.21 -31.03
C PHE A 94 35.47 -3.46 -31.66
N LYS A 95 35.19 -3.71 -32.95
CA LYS A 95 35.77 -4.81 -33.73
C LYS A 95 37.29 -4.78 -33.74
N TYR A 96 37.88 -3.59 -33.89
CA TYR A 96 39.33 -3.46 -33.85
C TYR A 96 39.91 -3.83 -32.49
N LEU A 97 39.33 -3.36 -31.38
CA LEU A 97 39.79 -3.70 -30.04
C LEU A 97 39.69 -5.21 -29.75
N ILE A 98 38.59 -5.87 -30.16
CA ILE A 98 38.47 -7.34 -30.10
C ILE A 98 39.59 -8.02 -30.90
N SER A 99 39.89 -7.54 -32.11
CA SER A 99 41.01 -8.08 -32.92
C SER A 99 42.39 -7.93 -32.24
N LYS A 100 42.49 -7.03 -31.25
CA LYS A 100 43.67 -6.81 -30.41
C LYS A 100 43.57 -7.50 -29.05
N ARG A 101 42.75 -8.56 -28.97
CA ARG A 101 42.56 -9.43 -27.81
C ARG A 101 41.94 -8.72 -26.60
N ALA A 102 41.14 -7.68 -26.84
CA ALA A 102 40.28 -7.15 -25.79
C ALA A 102 39.28 -8.23 -25.34
N GLN A 103 39.07 -8.36 -24.04
CA GLN A 103 38.17 -9.35 -23.45
C GLN A 103 36.71 -8.90 -23.62
N ILE A 104 35.95 -9.68 -24.39
CA ILE A 104 34.56 -9.37 -24.76
C ILE A 104 33.60 -9.34 -23.57
N ASP A 105 33.80 -10.26 -22.60
CA ASP A 105 32.98 -10.42 -21.40
C ASP A 105 33.65 -9.83 -20.15
N LYS A 106 34.60 -8.90 -20.32
CA LYS A 106 35.18 -8.22 -19.16
C LYS A 106 34.11 -7.40 -18.46
N HIS A 107 34.20 -7.38 -17.13
CA HIS A 107 33.33 -6.63 -16.27
C HIS A 107 34.04 -5.38 -15.74
N ASP A 108 33.32 -4.26 -15.66
CA ASP A 108 33.75 -3.08 -14.92
C ASP A 108 33.46 -3.22 -13.40
N LYS A 109 33.62 -2.15 -12.62
CA LYS A 109 33.39 -2.20 -11.17
C LYS A 109 31.92 -2.40 -10.76
N ASP A 110 30.98 -2.06 -11.63
CA ASP A 110 29.55 -2.29 -11.44
C ASP A 110 29.12 -3.64 -12.05
N ASP A 111 30.09 -4.47 -12.42
CA ASP A 111 29.89 -5.77 -13.06
C ASP A 111 29.20 -5.66 -14.43
N MET A 112 29.34 -4.50 -15.10
CA MET A 112 28.79 -4.24 -16.42
C MET A 112 29.72 -4.75 -17.50
N THR A 113 29.15 -5.46 -18.49
CA THR A 113 29.84 -5.92 -19.70
C THR A 113 29.58 -4.97 -20.86
N ALA A 114 30.37 -5.10 -21.92
CA ALA A 114 30.12 -4.38 -23.18
C ALA A 114 28.69 -4.59 -23.72
N LEU A 115 28.13 -5.81 -23.57
CA LEU A 115 26.77 -6.13 -24.01
C LEU A 115 25.71 -5.36 -23.22
N LEU A 116 25.90 -5.18 -21.91
CA LEU A 116 24.99 -4.40 -21.07
C LEU A 116 25.00 -2.92 -21.46
N PHE A 117 26.18 -2.33 -21.74
CA PHE A 117 26.28 -0.94 -22.22
C PHE A 117 25.59 -0.73 -23.58
N ALA A 118 25.92 -1.55 -24.58
CA ALA A 118 25.30 -1.44 -25.90
C ALA A 118 23.77 -1.63 -25.83
N SER A 119 23.30 -2.57 -25.00
CA SER A 119 21.87 -2.82 -24.82
C SER A 119 21.14 -1.65 -24.14
N ALA A 120 21.78 -0.98 -23.18
CA ALA A 120 21.22 0.20 -22.52
C ALA A 120 21.05 1.37 -23.50
N LYS A 121 22.03 1.53 -24.39
CA LYS A 121 22.11 2.67 -25.31
C LYS A 121 21.37 2.43 -26.63
N GLY A 122 21.02 1.19 -26.94
CA GLY A 122 20.26 0.84 -28.15
C GLY A 122 21.14 0.62 -29.37
N HIS A 123 22.43 0.33 -29.19
CA HIS A 123 23.37 0.11 -30.29
C HIS A 123 23.23 -1.32 -30.83
N LEU A 124 22.17 -1.56 -31.59
CA LEU A 124 21.78 -2.89 -32.05
C LEU A 124 22.88 -3.60 -32.85
N ASP A 125 23.65 -2.88 -33.65
CA ASP A 125 24.74 -3.41 -34.47
C ASP A 125 25.90 -3.95 -33.59
N VAL A 126 26.23 -3.26 -32.49
CA VAL A 126 27.17 -3.74 -31.48
C VAL A 126 26.60 -4.94 -30.72
N VAL A 127 25.33 -4.90 -30.32
CA VAL A 127 24.65 -6.05 -29.68
C VAL A 127 24.68 -7.29 -30.58
N GLN A 128 24.34 -7.13 -31.86
CA GLN A 128 24.36 -8.22 -32.84
C GLN A 128 25.75 -8.82 -33.00
N TYR A 129 26.77 -7.97 -33.11
CA TYR A 129 28.15 -8.42 -33.19
C TYR A 129 28.59 -9.19 -31.94
N LEU A 130 28.30 -8.65 -30.74
CA LEU A 130 28.62 -9.26 -29.46
C LEU A 130 27.99 -10.66 -29.32
N VAL A 131 26.69 -10.77 -29.55
CA VAL A 131 25.98 -12.06 -29.46
C VAL A 131 26.49 -13.04 -30.53
N GLY A 132 26.81 -12.55 -31.74
CA GLY A 132 27.45 -13.35 -32.79
C GLY A 132 28.89 -13.79 -32.46
N GLN A 133 29.55 -13.18 -31.48
CA GLN A 133 30.84 -13.59 -30.90
C GLN A 133 30.68 -14.40 -29.61
N SER A 134 29.49 -14.98 -29.39
CA SER A 134 29.16 -15.82 -28.23
C SER A 134 29.14 -15.11 -26.87
N ALA A 135 28.92 -13.79 -26.85
CA ALA A 135 28.65 -13.07 -25.60
C ALA A 135 27.39 -13.64 -24.92
N GLN A 136 27.43 -13.73 -23.59
CA GLN A 136 26.35 -14.34 -22.82
C GLN A 136 25.09 -13.45 -22.80
N VAL A 137 24.06 -13.82 -23.58
CA VAL A 137 22.76 -13.11 -23.66
C VAL A 137 22.08 -13.00 -22.29
N GLU A 138 22.30 -13.98 -21.42
CA GLU A 138 21.78 -14.04 -20.05
C GLU A 138 22.78 -13.56 -18.99
N GLY A 139 23.96 -13.10 -19.40
CA GLY A 139 24.97 -12.55 -18.49
C GLY A 139 24.42 -11.31 -17.79
N SER A 140 24.40 -11.31 -16.46
CA SER A 140 23.89 -10.21 -15.65
C SER A 140 25.00 -9.54 -14.85
N ASN A 141 24.78 -8.29 -14.46
CA ASN A 141 25.64 -7.62 -13.48
C ASN A 141 25.34 -8.09 -12.04
N ASN A 142 25.99 -7.46 -11.07
CA ASN A 142 25.89 -7.74 -9.63
C ASN A 142 24.49 -7.53 -9.03
N LYS A 143 23.57 -6.87 -9.77
CA LYS A 143 22.16 -6.68 -9.41
C LYS A 143 21.23 -7.67 -10.11
N GLY A 144 21.76 -8.65 -10.86
CA GLY A 144 20.96 -9.59 -11.64
C GLY A 144 20.35 -8.97 -12.91
N ILE A 145 20.74 -7.74 -13.28
CA ILE A 145 20.21 -7.05 -14.46
C ILE A 145 20.85 -7.65 -15.72
N THR A 146 20.02 -8.23 -16.59
CA THR A 146 20.44 -8.77 -17.90
C THR A 146 20.34 -7.73 -19.03
N PRO A 147 20.91 -8.00 -20.22
CA PRO A 147 20.72 -7.19 -21.42
C PRO A 147 19.25 -6.89 -21.71
N LEU A 148 18.36 -7.88 -21.53
CA LEU A 148 16.93 -7.70 -21.75
C LEU A 148 16.30 -6.72 -20.74
N HIS A 149 16.70 -6.78 -19.46
CA HIS A 149 16.27 -5.81 -18.46
C HIS A 149 16.71 -4.39 -18.83
N ILE A 150 18.01 -4.18 -19.12
CA ILE A 150 18.53 -2.83 -19.34
C ILE A 150 18.04 -2.22 -20.66
N ALA A 151 17.86 -3.02 -21.71
CA ALA A 151 17.20 -2.58 -22.94
C ALA A 151 15.73 -2.18 -22.70
N SER A 152 15.02 -2.95 -21.85
CA SER A 152 13.63 -2.66 -21.48
C SER A 152 13.49 -1.41 -20.61
N ILE A 153 14.40 -1.19 -19.66
CA ILE A 153 14.48 0.03 -18.83
C ILE A 153 14.67 1.28 -19.71
N ASN A 154 15.37 1.16 -20.84
CA ASN A 154 15.73 2.29 -21.69
C ASN A 154 14.88 2.38 -22.98
N GLY A 155 13.85 1.53 -23.13
CA GLY A 155 12.93 1.60 -24.27
C GLY A 155 13.55 1.22 -25.61
N ARG A 156 14.57 0.36 -25.62
CA ARG A 156 15.30 -0.04 -26.84
C ARG A 156 14.58 -1.22 -27.50
N LEU A 157 13.45 -0.96 -28.16
CA LEU A 157 12.57 -2.01 -28.70
C LEU A 157 13.29 -2.97 -29.67
N ASP A 158 14.10 -2.43 -30.56
CA ASP A 158 14.86 -3.19 -31.56
C ASP A 158 15.86 -4.16 -30.92
N VAL A 159 16.57 -3.70 -29.89
CA VAL A 159 17.45 -4.54 -29.05
C VAL A 159 16.65 -5.57 -28.26
N VAL A 160 15.52 -5.18 -27.64
CA VAL A 160 14.64 -6.10 -26.92
C VAL A 160 14.16 -7.23 -27.84
N GLN A 161 13.68 -6.88 -29.04
CA GLN A 161 13.24 -7.84 -30.05
C GLN A 161 14.36 -8.80 -30.46
N TYR A 162 15.56 -8.26 -30.68
CA TYR A 162 16.72 -9.08 -31.02
C TYR A 162 17.09 -10.05 -29.89
N LEU A 163 17.23 -9.56 -28.66
CA LEU A 163 17.62 -10.38 -27.50
C LEU A 163 16.62 -11.51 -27.24
N VAL A 164 15.31 -11.25 -27.32
CA VAL A 164 14.29 -12.31 -27.17
C VAL A 164 14.40 -13.35 -28.28
N ARG A 165 14.66 -12.94 -29.53
CA ARG A 165 14.91 -13.89 -30.64
C ARG A 165 16.17 -14.72 -30.42
N GLN A 166 17.17 -14.19 -29.71
CA GLN A 166 18.39 -14.91 -29.32
C GLN A 166 18.23 -15.75 -28.04
N GLY A 167 16.99 -15.90 -27.54
CA GLY A 167 16.68 -16.78 -26.40
C GLY A 167 16.69 -16.10 -25.04
N ALA A 168 16.71 -14.76 -24.98
CA ALA A 168 16.61 -14.06 -23.70
C ALA A 168 15.29 -14.37 -22.98
N GLN A 169 15.37 -14.66 -21.68
CA GLN A 169 14.25 -15.11 -20.87
C GLN A 169 13.35 -13.93 -20.45
N VAL A 170 12.17 -13.82 -21.09
CA VAL A 170 11.18 -12.77 -20.84
C VAL A 170 10.68 -12.70 -19.38
N GLN A 171 10.76 -13.82 -18.65
CA GLN A 171 10.30 -13.94 -17.26
C GLN A 171 11.42 -13.92 -16.23
N ARG A 172 12.68 -13.82 -16.66
CA ARG A 172 13.80 -13.75 -15.73
C ARG A 172 13.65 -12.51 -14.86
N VAL A 173 13.99 -12.66 -13.58
CA VAL A 173 13.98 -11.56 -12.62
C VAL A 173 15.40 -11.13 -12.28
N ASP A 174 15.56 -9.85 -11.97
CA ASP A 174 16.75 -9.31 -11.32
C ASP A 174 16.74 -9.60 -9.80
N ASN A 175 17.73 -9.10 -9.07
CA ASN A 175 17.83 -9.30 -7.61
C ASN A 175 16.75 -8.54 -6.81
N PHE A 176 15.91 -7.73 -7.49
CA PHE A 176 14.76 -7.03 -6.91
C PHE A 176 13.42 -7.67 -7.31
N ASP A 177 13.47 -8.91 -7.83
CA ASP A 177 12.35 -9.65 -8.39
C ASP A 177 11.63 -8.94 -9.55
N GLN A 178 12.29 -7.98 -10.22
CA GLN A 178 11.71 -7.27 -11.35
C GLN A 178 11.99 -8.02 -12.64
N THR A 179 10.95 -8.23 -13.45
CA THR A 179 11.09 -8.73 -14.83
C THR A 179 11.34 -7.57 -15.80
N PRO A 180 11.74 -7.85 -17.07
CA PRO A 180 11.80 -6.82 -18.10
C PRO A 180 10.47 -6.07 -18.30
N LEU A 181 9.33 -6.75 -18.10
CA LEU A 181 8.02 -6.10 -18.16
C LEU A 181 7.82 -5.06 -17.06
N PHE A 182 8.26 -5.35 -15.82
CA PHE A 182 8.19 -4.38 -14.71
C PHE A 182 8.95 -3.11 -15.04
N THR A 183 10.20 -3.27 -15.46
CA THR A 183 11.08 -2.14 -15.72
C THR A 183 10.60 -1.26 -16.89
N ALA A 184 10.13 -1.87 -17.99
CA ALA A 184 9.51 -1.14 -19.09
C ALA A 184 8.23 -0.41 -18.66
N SER A 185 7.42 -1.03 -17.78
CA SER A 185 6.16 -0.46 -17.29
C SER A 185 6.39 0.77 -16.41
N VAL A 186 7.39 0.73 -15.51
CA VAL A 186 7.81 1.88 -14.68
C VAL A 186 8.22 3.06 -15.57
N LYS A 187 8.97 2.78 -16.64
CA LYS A 187 9.55 3.78 -17.52
C LYS A 187 8.58 4.28 -18.59
N GLY A 188 7.46 3.59 -18.80
CA GLY A 188 6.40 4.01 -19.71
C GLY A 188 6.66 3.64 -21.17
N HIS A 189 7.52 2.65 -21.44
CA HIS A 189 7.85 2.21 -22.80
C HIS A 189 6.77 1.28 -23.33
N VAL A 190 5.69 1.85 -23.85
CA VAL A 190 4.47 1.14 -24.27
C VAL A 190 4.76 0.08 -25.33
N ASP A 191 5.60 0.40 -26.31
CA ASP A 191 6.01 -0.48 -27.40
C ASP A 191 6.79 -1.71 -26.90
N VAL A 192 7.72 -1.52 -25.96
CA VAL A 192 8.43 -2.61 -25.28
C VAL A 192 7.48 -3.45 -24.43
N VAL A 193 6.58 -2.82 -23.67
CA VAL A 193 5.55 -3.53 -22.88
C VAL A 193 4.67 -4.38 -23.79
N GLN A 194 4.19 -3.82 -24.90
CA GLN A 194 3.37 -4.52 -25.88
C GLN A 194 4.09 -5.74 -26.43
N PHE A 195 5.35 -5.57 -26.84
CA PHE A 195 6.17 -6.66 -27.34
C PHE A 195 6.38 -7.75 -26.27
N LEU A 196 6.83 -7.40 -25.06
CA LEU A 196 7.08 -8.39 -24.00
C LEU A 196 5.83 -9.19 -23.64
N VAL A 197 4.66 -8.54 -23.56
CA VAL A 197 3.38 -9.24 -23.32
C VAL A 197 3.03 -10.17 -24.48
N SER A 198 3.29 -9.76 -25.74
CA SER A 198 3.10 -10.64 -26.91
C SER A 198 4.02 -11.88 -26.88
N GLN A 199 5.16 -11.79 -26.19
CA GLN A 199 6.12 -12.88 -26.00
C GLN A 199 5.85 -13.68 -24.71
N GLY A 200 4.69 -13.49 -24.07
CA GLY A 200 4.26 -14.28 -22.90
C GLY A 200 4.72 -13.75 -21.55
N ALA A 201 5.10 -12.47 -21.44
CA ALA A 201 5.32 -11.84 -20.13
C ALA A 201 4.03 -11.85 -19.28
N GLN A 202 4.15 -12.16 -17.99
CA GLN A 202 2.99 -12.33 -17.10
C GLN A 202 2.55 -10.98 -16.54
N VAL A 203 1.41 -10.47 -17.01
CA VAL A 203 0.87 -9.14 -16.62
C VAL A 203 0.48 -9.01 -15.15
N ASN A 204 0.13 -10.13 -14.50
CA ASN A 204 -0.30 -10.19 -13.09
C ASN A 204 0.76 -10.76 -12.14
N ARG A 205 1.98 -11.02 -12.63
CA ARG A 205 3.06 -11.51 -11.76
C ARG A 205 3.45 -10.39 -10.79
N ALA A 206 3.32 -10.68 -9.50
CA ALA A 206 3.80 -9.78 -8.44
C ALA A 206 5.30 -10.02 -8.16
N ARG A 207 6.05 -8.94 -7.90
CA ARG A 207 7.43 -9.04 -7.39
C ARG A 207 7.43 -9.12 -5.86
N VAL A 208 8.24 -10.00 -5.29
CA VAL A 208 8.42 -10.12 -3.84
C VAL A 208 9.56 -9.19 -3.44
N HIS A 209 9.38 -8.35 -2.42
CA HIS A 209 10.45 -7.45 -2.00
C HIS A 209 11.40 -8.21 -1.06
N HIS A 210 12.62 -8.55 -1.52
CA HIS A 210 13.61 -9.27 -0.71
C HIS A 210 14.03 -8.55 0.59
N ALA A 211 13.75 -7.25 0.71
CA ALA A 211 13.99 -6.48 1.94
C ALA A 211 12.99 -6.78 3.08
N GLN A 212 12.00 -7.67 2.87
CA GLN A 212 10.96 -8.03 3.85
C GLN A 212 10.84 -9.56 4.07
N VAL A 213 11.90 -10.33 3.80
CA VAL A 213 11.90 -11.81 3.75
C VAL A 213 11.74 -12.52 5.11
N GLU A 214 11.54 -11.80 6.22
CA GLU A 214 11.35 -12.49 7.51
C GLU A 214 10.01 -13.22 7.65
N ARG A 215 9.05 -13.04 6.72
CA ARG A 215 7.72 -13.66 6.80
C ARG A 215 7.30 -14.11 5.42
N GLY A 216 6.73 -15.30 5.30
CA GLY A 216 6.37 -15.94 4.04
C GLY A 216 5.26 -15.24 3.24
N ASP A 217 5.51 -14.00 2.84
CA ASP A 217 4.61 -13.10 2.13
C ASP A 217 4.43 -13.52 0.67
N LYS A 218 3.15 -13.65 0.26
CA LYS A 218 2.75 -14.02 -1.10
C LYS A 218 2.13 -12.86 -1.90
N GLY A 219 2.09 -11.65 -1.33
CA GLY A 219 1.66 -10.43 -2.02
C GLY A 219 2.86 -9.62 -2.52
N GLY A 220 2.65 -8.77 -3.52
CA GLY A 220 3.72 -7.96 -4.07
C GLY A 220 3.20 -7.00 -5.12
N LYS A 221 4.03 -6.07 -5.55
CA LYS A 221 3.63 -5.11 -6.58
C LYS A 221 3.57 -5.80 -7.93
N THR A 222 2.51 -5.57 -8.69
CA THR A 222 2.38 -5.99 -10.11
C THR A 222 2.85 -4.86 -11.03
N PRO A 223 3.09 -5.11 -12.34
CA PRO A 223 3.42 -4.06 -13.30
C PRO A 223 2.39 -2.92 -13.32
N LEU A 224 1.12 -3.23 -13.05
CA LEU A 224 0.04 -2.24 -12.96
C LEU A 224 0.21 -1.30 -11.76
N HIS A 225 0.72 -1.76 -10.62
CA HIS A 225 0.99 -0.90 -9.46
C HIS A 225 2.05 0.16 -9.79
N ASP A 226 3.19 -0.29 -10.32
CA ASP A 226 4.32 0.59 -10.61
C ASP A 226 4.02 1.53 -11.79
N ALA A 227 3.33 1.06 -12.83
CA ALA A 227 2.85 1.92 -13.92
C ALA A 227 1.87 3.00 -13.41
N SER A 228 0.98 2.64 -12.47
CA SER A 228 0.01 3.55 -11.88
C SER A 228 0.68 4.60 -10.97
N MET A 229 1.65 4.18 -10.17
CA MET A 229 2.48 5.06 -9.34
C MET A 229 3.22 6.11 -10.18
N CYS A 230 3.76 5.70 -11.33
CA CYS A 230 4.51 6.56 -12.25
C CYS A 230 3.64 7.32 -13.26
N GLY A 231 2.30 7.19 -13.21
CA GLY A 231 1.39 7.90 -14.11
C GLY A 231 1.49 7.48 -15.58
N ARG A 232 1.92 6.24 -15.86
CA ARG A 232 2.10 5.73 -17.23
C ARG A 232 0.76 5.30 -17.82
N LEU A 233 -0.12 6.25 -18.12
CA LEU A 233 -1.52 5.99 -18.50
C LEU A 233 -1.66 5.00 -19.66
N ASP A 234 -0.86 5.13 -20.71
CA ASP A 234 -0.96 4.25 -21.88
C ASP A 234 -0.51 2.81 -21.56
N VAL A 235 0.48 2.65 -20.68
CA VAL A 235 0.86 1.34 -20.15
C VAL A 235 -0.26 0.77 -19.26
N VAL A 236 -0.84 1.59 -18.38
CA VAL A 236 -1.96 1.20 -17.50
C VAL A 236 -3.14 0.70 -18.33
N LYS A 237 -3.54 1.46 -19.37
CA LYS A 237 -4.59 1.08 -20.32
C LYS A 237 -4.29 -0.26 -20.98
N TYR A 238 -3.09 -0.41 -21.53
CA TYR A 238 -2.70 -1.63 -22.21
C TYR A 238 -2.65 -2.85 -21.28
N LEU A 239 -2.09 -2.70 -20.07
CA LEU A 239 -2.04 -3.80 -19.10
C LEU A 239 -3.44 -4.26 -18.70
N ILE A 240 -4.38 -3.32 -18.48
CA ILE A 240 -5.77 -3.63 -18.16
C ILE A 240 -6.48 -4.33 -19.34
N ASP A 241 -6.27 -3.87 -20.58
CA ASP A 241 -6.76 -4.55 -21.79
C ASP A 241 -6.24 -6.01 -21.88
N LYS A 242 -5.03 -6.26 -21.39
CA LYS A 242 -4.43 -7.60 -21.32
C LYS A 242 -4.76 -8.38 -20.05
N GLY A 243 -5.74 -7.93 -19.27
CA GLY A 243 -6.26 -8.65 -18.11
C GLY A 243 -5.50 -8.39 -16.81
N ALA A 244 -4.80 -7.26 -16.68
CA ALA A 244 -4.25 -6.83 -15.41
C ALA A 244 -5.38 -6.49 -14.42
N GLN A 245 -5.31 -7.05 -13.22
CA GLN A 245 -6.36 -6.91 -12.21
C GLN A 245 -6.22 -5.59 -11.44
N THR A 246 -7.24 -4.74 -11.47
CA THR A 246 -7.22 -3.42 -10.79
C THR A 246 -7.39 -3.50 -9.26
N GLY A 247 -7.94 -4.62 -8.77
CA GLY A 247 -8.22 -4.84 -7.34
C GLY A 247 -7.13 -5.59 -6.57
N THR A 248 -6.02 -5.98 -7.22
CA THR A 248 -4.89 -6.61 -6.54
C THR A 248 -4.27 -5.64 -5.55
N CYS A 249 -3.85 -6.14 -4.40
CA CYS A 249 -3.13 -5.36 -3.41
C CYS A 249 -1.74 -5.97 -3.16
N ASP A 250 -0.80 -5.12 -2.81
CA ASP A 250 0.49 -5.55 -2.27
C ASP A 250 0.37 -5.99 -0.79
N ASN A 251 1.50 -6.27 -0.14
CA ASN A 251 1.55 -6.77 1.25
C ASN A 251 0.94 -5.82 2.28
N VAL A 252 0.86 -4.53 1.97
CA VAL A 252 0.28 -3.52 2.87
C VAL A 252 -1.15 -3.15 2.45
N GLY A 253 -1.76 -3.92 1.56
CA GLY A 253 -3.13 -3.70 1.11
C GLY A 253 -3.27 -2.58 0.07
N GLN A 254 -2.16 -2.04 -0.46
CA GLN A 254 -2.20 -0.92 -1.39
C GLN A 254 -2.47 -1.42 -2.81
N THR A 255 -3.45 -0.80 -3.46
CA THR A 255 -3.88 -1.12 -4.84
C THR A 255 -3.19 -0.19 -5.86
N PRO A 256 -3.25 -0.48 -7.17
CA PRO A 256 -2.79 0.44 -8.20
C PRO A 256 -3.43 1.83 -8.09
N LEU A 257 -4.71 1.89 -7.73
CA LEU A 257 -5.43 3.15 -7.49
C LEU A 257 -4.89 3.92 -6.27
N TYR A 258 -4.54 3.21 -5.19
CA TYR A 258 -3.89 3.85 -4.04
C TYR A 258 -2.59 4.53 -4.46
N TYR A 259 -1.72 3.84 -5.21
CA TYR A 259 -0.46 4.41 -5.70
C TYR A 259 -0.65 5.59 -6.65
N ALA A 260 -1.57 5.49 -7.61
CA ALA A 260 -1.90 6.61 -8.50
C ALA A 260 -2.38 7.83 -7.71
N SER A 261 -3.19 7.61 -6.67
CA SER A 261 -3.72 8.68 -5.82
C SER A 261 -2.65 9.30 -4.91
N MET A 262 -1.78 8.46 -4.34
CA MET A 262 -0.65 8.89 -3.51
C MET A 262 0.35 9.76 -4.28
N CYS A 263 0.52 9.51 -5.57
CA CYS A 263 1.43 10.26 -6.44
C CYS A 263 0.75 11.36 -7.27
N GLY A 264 -0.55 11.59 -7.09
CA GLY A 264 -1.28 12.68 -7.76
C GLY A 264 -1.50 12.46 -9.25
N GLN A 265 -1.55 11.22 -9.72
CA GLN A 265 -1.68 10.87 -11.14
C GLN A 265 -3.15 10.94 -11.59
N LEU A 266 -3.69 12.16 -11.73
CA LEU A 266 -5.12 12.43 -11.94
C LEU A 266 -5.70 11.64 -13.12
N GLU A 267 -5.08 11.66 -14.28
CA GLU A 267 -5.58 10.97 -15.48
C GLU A 267 -5.61 9.46 -15.30
N THR A 268 -4.63 8.91 -14.57
CA THR A 268 -4.58 7.49 -14.22
C THR A 268 -5.68 7.15 -13.22
N VAL A 269 -5.91 7.98 -12.21
CA VAL A 269 -7.02 7.82 -11.26
C VAL A 269 -8.37 7.86 -11.98
N GLN A 270 -8.57 8.82 -12.89
CA GLN A 270 -9.78 8.95 -13.69
C GLN A 270 -10.07 7.69 -14.50
N TYR A 271 -9.05 7.17 -15.19
CA TYR A 271 -9.17 5.95 -15.97
C TYR A 271 -9.48 4.73 -15.08
N LEU A 272 -8.74 4.55 -13.98
CA LEU A 272 -8.92 3.41 -13.08
C LEU A 272 -10.32 3.38 -12.46
N VAL A 273 -10.84 4.54 -12.03
CA VAL A 273 -12.15 4.64 -11.38
C VAL A 273 -13.30 4.59 -12.39
N GLY A 274 -13.20 5.38 -13.47
CA GLY A 274 -14.30 5.59 -14.40
C GLY A 274 -14.44 4.48 -15.44
N GLN A 275 -13.33 3.99 -15.98
CA GLN A 275 -13.34 3.00 -17.08
C GLN A 275 -12.98 1.59 -16.61
N ALA A 276 -12.06 1.45 -15.65
CA ALA A 276 -11.59 0.14 -15.20
C ALA A 276 -12.30 -0.39 -13.94
N GLY A 277 -13.31 0.34 -13.42
CA GLY A 277 -14.15 -0.10 -12.31
C GLY A 277 -13.43 -0.31 -10.97
N ALA A 278 -12.27 0.32 -10.76
CA ALA A 278 -11.51 0.17 -9.52
C ALA A 278 -12.31 0.65 -8.29
N GLN A 279 -12.27 -0.14 -7.21
CA GLN A 279 -12.92 0.20 -5.96
C GLN A 279 -12.11 1.29 -5.23
N PHE A 280 -12.64 2.52 -5.21
CA PHE A 280 -11.95 3.67 -4.61
C PHE A 280 -12.26 3.92 -3.14
N GLU A 281 -13.21 3.20 -2.56
CA GLU A 281 -13.54 3.24 -1.13
C GLU A 281 -12.73 2.22 -0.31
N ARG A 282 -12.08 1.26 -0.99
CA ARG A 282 -11.24 0.26 -0.33
C ARG A 282 -9.96 0.92 0.20
N GLY A 283 -9.76 0.83 1.51
CA GLY A 283 -8.51 1.23 2.17
C GLY A 283 -7.40 0.19 2.05
N ASN A 284 -6.17 0.61 2.35
CA ASN A 284 -5.05 -0.30 2.61
C ASN A 284 -5.24 -1.03 3.95
N ASN A 285 -4.22 -1.78 4.42
CA ASN A 285 -4.31 -2.51 5.69
C ASN A 285 -4.48 -1.60 6.92
N ASP A 286 -4.11 -0.31 6.82
CA ASP A 286 -4.31 0.71 7.85
C ASP A 286 -5.66 1.43 7.72
N GLY A 287 -6.48 1.07 6.72
CA GLY A 287 -7.74 1.75 6.40
C GLY A 287 -7.58 3.08 5.65
N GLU A 288 -6.37 3.47 5.23
CA GLU A 288 -6.14 4.66 4.42
C GLU A 288 -6.65 4.43 2.99
N THR A 289 -7.71 5.15 2.60
CA THR A 289 -8.30 5.07 1.27
C THR A 289 -7.52 5.89 0.24
N PRO A 290 -7.67 5.62 -1.08
CA PRO A 290 -7.12 6.44 -2.16
C PRO A 290 -7.39 7.95 -1.99
N ARG A 291 -8.58 8.32 -1.51
CA ARG A 291 -8.93 9.72 -1.25
C ARG A 291 -8.15 10.30 -0.07
N LEU A 292 -7.99 9.53 1.03
CA LEU A 292 -7.26 9.98 2.21
C LEU A 292 -5.76 10.17 1.93
N VAL A 293 -5.14 9.23 1.22
CA VAL A 293 -3.72 9.35 0.85
C VAL A 293 -3.49 10.53 -0.10
N ALA A 294 -4.37 10.76 -1.08
CA ALA A 294 -4.30 11.92 -1.95
C ALA A 294 -4.41 13.23 -1.16
N PHE A 295 -5.33 13.30 -0.20
CA PHE A 295 -5.49 14.45 0.68
C PHE A 295 -4.23 14.72 1.51
N ARG A 296 -3.69 13.69 2.18
CA ARG A 296 -2.47 13.79 2.98
C ARG A 296 -1.26 14.22 2.16
N LYS A 297 -1.21 13.84 0.89
CA LYS A 297 -0.14 14.22 -0.06
C LYS A 297 -0.39 15.56 -0.77
N GLY A 298 -1.52 16.21 -0.53
CA GLY A 298 -1.85 17.52 -1.10
C GLY A 298 -2.38 17.49 -2.54
N HIS A 299 -2.77 16.32 -3.06
CA HIS A 299 -3.30 16.15 -4.41
C HIS A 299 -4.80 16.47 -4.47
N LEU A 300 -5.13 17.77 -4.34
CA LEU A 300 -6.51 18.24 -4.20
C LEU A 300 -7.39 17.98 -5.44
N ASP A 301 -6.81 17.94 -6.62
CA ASP A 301 -7.46 17.57 -7.87
C ASP A 301 -7.98 16.12 -7.86
N VAL A 302 -7.14 15.18 -7.43
CA VAL A 302 -7.52 13.78 -7.19
C VAL A 302 -8.60 13.68 -6.12
N VAL A 303 -8.47 14.42 -5.01
CA VAL A 303 -9.48 14.45 -3.94
C VAL A 303 -10.83 14.94 -4.46
N ARG A 304 -10.85 16.05 -5.22
CA ARG A 304 -12.07 16.61 -5.81
C ARG A 304 -12.73 15.61 -6.77
N TYR A 305 -11.94 14.94 -7.59
CA TYR A 305 -12.45 13.91 -8.50
C TYR A 305 -13.10 12.75 -7.73
N LEU A 306 -12.38 12.14 -6.78
CA LEU A 306 -12.90 11.02 -5.99
C LEU A 306 -14.13 11.41 -5.16
N LYS A 307 -14.19 12.63 -4.62
CA LYS A 307 -15.37 13.15 -3.89
C LYS A 307 -16.60 13.25 -4.82
N ARG A 308 -16.41 13.69 -6.07
CA ARG A 308 -17.49 13.78 -7.06
C ARG A 308 -18.01 12.40 -7.45
N GLU A 309 -17.12 11.45 -7.73
CA GLU A 309 -17.49 10.06 -8.05
C GLU A 309 -18.27 9.39 -6.91
N GLN A 310 -17.84 9.62 -5.66
CA GLN A 310 -18.57 9.15 -4.48
C GLN A 310 -20.00 9.69 -4.41
N ALA A 311 -20.17 11.00 -4.62
CA ALA A 311 -21.49 11.64 -4.61
C ALA A 311 -22.39 11.12 -5.73
N GLN A 312 -21.85 10.91 -6.93
CA GLN A 312 -22.60 10.37 -8.08
C GLN A 312 -23.06 8.92 -7.84
N ARG A 313 -22.22 8.06 -7.26
CA ARG A 313 -22.61 6.67 -6.93
C ARG A 313 -23.69 6.61 -5.86
N LYS A 314 -23.64 7.50 -4.86
CA LYS A 314 -24.70 7.66 -3.86
C LYS A 314 -26.02 8.15 -4.49
N ALA A 315 -25.96 9.10 -5.42
CA ALA A 315 -27.15 9.58 -6.13
C ALA A 315 -27.77 8.53 -7.09
N ALA A 316 -26.95 7.64 -7.64
CA ALA A 316 -27.40 6.55 -8.51
C ALA A 316 -28.00 5.34 -7.76
N SER A 317 -27.97 5.34 -6.43
CA SER A 317 -28.48 4.27 -5.55
C SER A 317 -29.54 4.86 -4.61
N PRO A 318 -30.78 5.14 -5.06
CA PRO A 318 -31.73 6.00 -4.32
C PRO A 318 -32.39 5.34 -3.11
N GLU A 319 -32.18 4.04 -2.89
CA GLU A 319 -32.59 3.41 -1.64
C GLU A 319 -31.50 3.61 -0.61
N VAL A 320 -31.63 4.71 0.14
CA VAL A 320 -31.25 4.93 1.55
C VAL A 320 -31.06 6.43 1.75
N PHE A 321 -31.97 7.01 2.54
CA PHE A 321 -31.92 8.40 3.01
C PHE A 321 -30.55 8.70 3.64
N CYS A 322 -29.74 9.53 2.97
CA CYS A 322 -28.45 10.00 3.49
C CYS A 322 -28.62 11.40 4.10
N PHE A 323 -28.64 11.48 5.43
CA PHE A 323 -28.41 12.73 6.15
C PHE A 323 -26.94 13.18 5.93
N HIS A 324 -26.76 14.43 5.52
CA HIS A 324 -25.47 15.10 5.38
C HIS A 324 -24.81 15.37 6.74
N PHE A 325 -23.49 15.21 6.83
CA PHE A 325 -22.64 16.02 7.72
C PHE A 325 -21.32 16.34 7.01
N ASP A 326 -21.16 17.61 6.63
CA ASP A 326 -19.88 18.21 6.27
C ASP A 326 -19.04 18.43 7.54
N PHE A 327 -17.76 18.05 7.51
CA PHE A 327 -16.80 18.43 8.55
C PHE A 327 -15.80 19.41 7.94
N GLU A 328 -16.08 20.71 8.09
CA GLU A 328 -15.07 21.77 7.96
C GLU A 328 -14.20 21.75 9.22
N MET A 329 -12.88 21.58 9.07
CA MET A 329 -11.93 21.88 10.15
C MET A 329 -11.51 23.35 10.05
N PRO A 330 -11.61 24.16 11.13
CA PRO A 330 -11.03 25.49 11.15
C PRO A 330 -9.51 25.41 11.12
N LEU A 331 -8.92 26.29 10.32
CA LEU A 331 -7.50 26.62 10.32
C LEU A 331 -7.08 27.10 11.72
N GLY A 332 -6.12 26.42 12.34
CA GLY A 332 -5.45 26.89 13.56
C GLY A 332 -4.12 27.53 13.20
N GLU A 333 -4.03 28.84 13.38
CA GLU A 333 -2.78 29.61 13.42
C GLU A 333 -1.92 29.22 14.63
N ASP A 334 -0.63 29.54 14.50
CA ASP A 334 0.48 29.31 15.43
C ASP A 334 0.16 29.36 16.94
N VAL A 335 0.57 28.31 17.66
CA VAL A 335 0.90 28.43 19.10
C VAL A 335 2.24 27.76 19.39
N GLN A 336 3.22 28.59 19.71
CA GLN A 336 4.52 28.21 20.24
C GLN A 336 4.41 27.62 21.66
N LYS A 337 5.26 26.62 21.93
CA LYS A 337 5.95 26.26 23.18
C LYS A 337 5.26 26.44 24.55
N ASN A 338 5.34 25.32 25.30
CA ASN A 338 5.38 25.16 26.78
C ASN A 338 4.04 25.19 27.54
N ASP A 339 3.52 24.00 27.86
CA ASP A 339 3.32 23.47 29.23
C ASP A 339 2.44 22.18 29.19
N PRO A 340 2.55 21.26 30.17
CA PRO A 340 1.79 20.02 30.18
C PRO A 340 0.35 20.29 30.61
N VAL A 341 -0.54 20.52 29.64
CA VAL A 341 -1.96 20.78 29.92
C VAL A 341 -2.70 19.47 30.20
N SER A 342 -3.32 19.45 31.38
CA SER A 342 -4.27 18.47 31.88
C SER A 342 -5.41 18.19 30.89
N VAL A 343 -5.72 16.91 30.71
CA VAL A 343 -6.84 16.41 29.91
C VAL A 343 -8.14 17.08 30.36
N HIS A 344 -8.60 18.09 29.63
CA HIS A 344 -9.95 18.62 29.77
C HIS A 344 -10.91 17.59 29.14
N GLN A 345 -11.71 16.94 30.00
CA GLN A 345 -12.82 16.09 29.60
C GLN A 345 -13.84 16.94 28.83
N LEU A 346 -14.04 16.64 27.53
CA LEU A 346 -15.27 17.01 26.84
C LEU A 346 -16.42 16.22 27.49
N GLU A 347 -17.18 16.85 28.37
CA GLU A 347 -18.45 16.31 28.87
C GLU A 347 -19.51 16.42 27.78
N VAL A 348 -19.74 15.34 27.03
CA VAL A 348 -20.93 15.23 26.18
C VAL A 348 -22.15 15.12 27.10
N LYS A 349 -23.01 16.15 27.09
CA LYS A 349 -24.34 16.09 27.72
C LYS A 349 -25.23 15.20 26.86
N LEU A 350 -25.45 13.96 27.29
CA LEU A 350 -26.45 13.06 26.73
C LEU A 350 -27.84 13.47 27.25
N ASP A 351 -28.87 13.31 26.41
CA ASP A 351 -30.25 13.63 26.77
C ASP A 351 -30.77 12.67 27.85
N GLN A 352 -31.52 13.23 28.80
CA GLN A 352 -32.33 12.44 29.73
C GLN A 352 -33.66 12.14 29.02
N ILE A 353 -33.92 10.86 28.79
CA ILE A 353 -35.15 10.34 28.20
C ILE A 353 -36.04 9.89 29.35
N ASP A 354 -37.24 10.45 29.45
CA ASP A 354 -38.19 10.00 30.46
C ASP A 354 -38.79 8.66 30.06
N MET A 355 -38.93 7.74 31.01
CA MET A 355 -39.43 6.38 30.73
C MET A 355 -40.84 6.39 30.12
N VAL A 356 -41.62 7.43 30.40
CA VAL A 356 -42.96 7.65 29.84
C VAL A 356 -42.97 7.98 28.34
N ASP A 357 -41.82 8.36 27.77
CA ASP A 357 -41.68 8.61 26.33
C ASP A 357 -41.29 7.35 25.53
N LEU A 358 -41.16 6.21 26.23
CA LEU A 358 -40.92 4.90 25.65
C LEU A 358 -42.22 4.09 25.68
N ASN A 359 -42.53 3.45 24.56
CA ASN A 359 -43.65 2.51 24.42
C ASN A 359 -43.14 1.11 24.05
N VAL A 360 -43.90 0.07 24.39
CA VAL A 360 -43.74 -1.31 23.89
C VAL A 360 -44.95 -1.70 23.07
N LYS A 361 -44.75 -2.56 22.08
CA LYS A 361 -45.81 -3.04 21.19
C LYS A 361 -46.06 -4.52 21.44
N ASP A 362 -47.32 -4.92 21.50
CA ASP A 362 -47.68 -6.33 21.46
C ASP A 362 -47.65 -6.89 20.03
N SER A 363 -47.92 -8.19 19.88
CA SER A 363 -47.96 -8.87 18.58
C SER A 363 -49.07 -8.36 17.64
N SER A 364 -50.03 -7.59 18.15
CA SER A 364 -51.08 -6.93 17.37
C SER A 364 -50.75 -5.48 17.00
N GLY A 365 -49.60 -4.95 17.47
CA GLY A 365 -49.12 -3.60 17.21
C GLY A 365 -49.69 -2.52 18.15
N VAL A 366 -50.41 -2.91 19.21
CA VAL A 366 -50.97 -1.98 20.21
C VAL A 366 -49.83 -1.48 21.11
N GLU A 367 -49.77 -0.16 21.30
CA GLU A 367 -48.73 0.48 22.12
C GLU A 367 -49.14 0.58 23.60
N PHE A 368 -48.23 0.18 24.48
CA PHE A 368 -48.34 0.34 25.93
C PHE A 368 -47.14 1.13 26.44
N ALA A 369 -47.32 1.87 27.54
CA ALA A 369 -46.20 2.57 28.18
C ALA A 369 -45.13 1.56 28.62
N PHE A 370 -43.86 1.89 28.35
CA PHE A 370 -42.74 1.03 28.69
C PHE A 370 -42.56 0.95 30.21
N HIS A 371 -42.62 -0.27 30.73
CA HIS A 371 -42.15 -0.61 32.06
C HIS A 371 -41.59 -2.04 32.04
N GLU A 372 -40.55 -2.32 32.82
CA GLU A 372 -39.86 -3.63 32.83
C GLU A 372 -40.84 -4.82 32.94
N LYS A 373 -41.81 -4.72 33.87
CA LYS A 373 -42.83 -5.76 34.08
C LYS A 373 -43.67 -6.04 32.83
N ASN A 374 -44.15 -4.97 32.17
CA ASN A 374 -44.99 -5.09 30.98
C ASN A 374 -44.18 -5.62 29.80
N ALA A 375 -42.95 -5.12 29.63
CA ALA A 375 -42.06 -5.50 28.53
C ALA A 375 -41.60 -6.98 28.61
N ARG A 376 -41.58 -7.58 29.81
CA ARG A 376 -41.30 -9.01 30.00
C ARG A 376 -42.45 -9.92 29.57
N GLU A 377 -43.68 -9.46 29.73
CA GLU A 377 -44.89 -10.25 29.44
C GLU A 377 -45.25 -10.23 27.94
N LEU A 378 -44.75 -9.22 27.21
CA LEU A 378 -44.99 -9.06 25.78
C LEU A 378 -43.97 -9.85 24.93
N GLU A 379 -44.49 -10.67 24.02
CA GLU A 379 -43.68 -11.44 23.08
C GLU A 379 -42.86 -10.52 22.16
N GLY A 380 -41.57 -10.84 21.96
CA GLY A 380 -40.65 -10.06 21.12
C GLY A 380 -40.10 -8.77 21.75
N CYS A 381 -40.54 -8.40 22.95
CA CYS A 381 -40.06 -7.20 23.64
C CYS A 381 -38.81 -7.43 24.50
N HIS A 382 -38.58 -8.65 25.00
CA HIS A 382 -37.37 -9.01 25.73
C HIS A 382 -36.29 -9.53 24.76
N LEU A 383 -35.20 -8.79 24.62
CA LEU A 383 -34.12 -9.09 23.65
C LEU A 383 -33.02 -9.97 24.25
N GLY A 384 -32.92 -10.04 25.57
CA GLY A 384 -31.94 -10.88 26.26
C GLY A 384 -31.48 -10.30 27.59
N GLY A 385 -30.78 -11.12 28.38
CA GLY A 385 -30.30 -10.75 29.71
C GLY A 385 -28.94 -11.34 30.03
N GLY A 386 -28.13 -10.58 30.76
CA GLY A 386 -26.80 -11.00 31.20
C GLY A 386 -26.49 -10.56 32.64
N SER A 387 -25.24 -10.75 33.06
CA SER A 387 -24.75 -10.41 34.41
C SER A 387 -24.91 -8.92 34.78
N PHE A 388 -25.12 -8.05 33.79
CA PHE A 388 -25.05 -6.59 33.91
C PHE A 388 -26.34 -5.85 33.55
N GLY A 389 -27.42 -6.56 33.21
CA GLY A 389 -28.71 -5.95 32.91
C GLY A 389 -29.56 -6.77 31.95
N GLU A 390 -30.80 -6.36 31.77
CA GLU A 390 -31.73 -6.93 30.79
C GLU A 390 -32.06 -5.89 29.72
N VAL A 391 -32.11 -6.36 28.47
CA VAL A 391 -32.28 -5.50 27.29
C VAL A 391 -33.67 -5.73 26.72
N PHE A 392 -34.39 -4.65 26.48
CA PHE A 392 -35.75 -4.65 25.96
C PHE A 392 -35.85 -3.82 24.68
N LYS A 393 -36.71 -4.23 23.75
CA LYS A 393 -37.12 -3.39 22.62
C LYS A 393 -38.16 -2.39 23.10
N ALA A 394 -38.03 -1.13 22.70
CA ALA A 394 -39.04 -0.11 22.91
C ALA A 394 -39.10 0.84 21.70
N VAL A 395 -40.12 1.68 21.65
CA VAL A 395 -40.32 2.73 20.64
C VAL A 395 -40.24 4.07 21.35
N HIS A 396 -39.30 4.92 20.95
CA HIS A 396 -39.17 6.29 21.43
C HIS A 396 -39.77 7.26 20.41
N LYS A 397 -40.57 8.22 20.86
CA LYS A 397 -41.28 9.18 19.97
C LYS A 397 -40.36 9.90 18.97
N VAL A 398 -39.12 10.20 19.37
CA VAL A 398 -38.15 10.93 18.53
C VAL A 398 -37.18 10.00 17.80
N HIS A 399 -36.81 8.86 18.41
CA HIS A 399 -35.74 8.00 17.89
C HIS A 399 -36.23 6.74 17.18
N GLY A 400 -37.55 6.48 17.16
CA GLY A 400 -38.12 5.26 16.60
C GLY A 400 -37.80 4.05 17.47
N ASP A 401 -37.55 2.90 16.84
CA ASP A 401 -37.19 1.67 17.55
C ASP A 401 -35.83 1.84 18.26
N VAL A 402 -35.82 1.53 19.55
CA VAL A 402 -34.65 1.64 20.44
C VAL A 402 -34.50 0.37 21.28
N ALA A 403 -33.27 0.11 21.73
CA ALA A 403 -33.00 -0.91 22.73
C ALA A 403 -32.75 -0.25 24.10
N VAL A 404 -33.39 -0.77 25.13
CA VAL A 404 -33.34 -0.23 26.51
C VAL A 404 -32.67 -1.26 27.40
N LYS A 405 -31.42 -0.98 27.82
CA LYS A 405 -30.66 -1.83 28.76
C LYS A 405 -30.89 -1.34 30.19
N LEU A 406 -31.67 -2.07 30.97
CA LEU A 406 -32.01 -1.73 32.35
C LEU A 406 -31.02 -2.34 33.36
N ALA A 407 -30.61 -1.54 34.36
CA ALA A 407 -29.83 -1.99 35.50
C ALA A 407 -30.75 -2.50 36.64
N LYS A 408 -30.35 -3.56 37.33
CA LYS A 408 -31.15 -4.13 38.44
C LYS A 408 -31.04 -3.26 39.71
N PRO A 409 -32.17 -2.90 40.37
CA PRO A 409 -32.13 -2.13 41.61
C PRO A 409 -31.44 -2.93 42.74
N GLY A 410 -30.59 -2.28 43.54
CA GLY A 410 -30.03 -2.85 44.78
C GLY A 410 -28.58 -3.39 44.72
N LYS A 411 -27.90 -3.35 43.57
CA LYS A 411 -26.46 -3.69 43.45
C LYS A 411 -25.62 -2.45 43.16
N GLY A 412 -24.97 -1.88 44.18
CA GLY A 412 -24.16 -0.65 44.06
C GLY A 412 -23.02 -0.72 43.04
N ASP A 413 -22.50 -1.92 42.75
CA ASP A 413 -21.45 -2.13 41.73
C ASP A 413 -21.98 -2.04 40.29
N GLN A 414 -23.25 -2.39 40.06
CA GLN A 414 -23.88 -2.30 38.74
C GLN A 414 -24.12 -0.85 38.34
N LEU A 415 -24.50 0.03 39.28
CA LEU A 415 -24.65 1.46 39.02
C LEU A 415 -23.31 2.11 38.61
N LYS A 416 -22.20 1.71 39.25
CA LYS A 416 -20.85 2.20 38.91
C LYS A 416 -20.39 1.72 37.53
N MET A 417 -20.64 0.45 37.19
CA MET A 417 -20.32 -0.10 35.87
C MET A 417 -21.19 0.52 34.77
N TYR A 418 -22.47 0.74 35.05
CA TYR A 418 -23.40 1.42 34.16
C TYR A 418 -22.95 2.87 33.88
N GLN A 419 -22.56 3.63 34.92
CA GLN A 419 -21.98 4.97 34.76
C GLN A 419 -20.65 4.94 33.99
N LYS A 420 -19.89 3.84 34.08
CA LYS A 420 -18.65 3.65 33.33
C LYS A 420 -18.91 3.37 31.85
N GLU A 421 -19.86 2.48 31.54
CA GLU A 421 -20.33 2.18 30.19
C GLU A 421 -20.85 3.45 29.50
N ALA A 422 -21.74 4.16 30.18
CA ALA A 422 -22.26 5.47 29.81
C ALA A 422 -21.17 6.48 29.44
N ARG A 423 -20.15 6.64 30.30
CA ARG A 423 -19.01 7.55 30.05
C ARG A 423 -18.15 7.12 28.86
N LYS A 424 -18.03 5.82 28.60
CA LYS A 424 -17.25 5.29 27.47
C LYS A 424 -17.97 5.50 26.15
N HIS A 425 -19.28 5.25 26.11
CA HIS A 425 -20.09 5.51 24.94
C HIS A 425 -20.21 7.00 24.61
N GLY A 426 -20.22 7.90 25.61
CA GLY A 426 -20.17 9.34 25.37
C GLY A 426 -18.94 9.79 24.56
N LEU A 427 -17.83 9.05 24.65
CA LEU A 427 -16.62 9.27 23.83
C LEU A 427 -16.68 8.59 22.45
N SER A 428 -17.64 7.69 22.26
CA SER A 428 -17.82 6.83 21.07
C SER A 428 -18.95 7.26 20.15
N LEU A 429 -19.67 8.35 20.48
CA LEU A 429 -20.78 8.91 19.69
C LEU A 429 -20.42 9.33 18.25
N THR A 430 -19.14 9.29 17.88
CA THR A 430 -18.63 9.70 16.56
C THR A 430 -18.23 8.52 15.67
N CYS A 431 -18.41 7.27 16.13
CA CYS A 431 -18.01 6.08 15.37
C CYS A 431 -19.22 5.31 14.84
N ASP A 432 -19.30 5.15 13.52
CA ASP A 432 -20.38 4.42 12.85
C ASP A 432 -20.40 2.91 13.18
N TYR A 433 -19.26 2.37 13.66
CA TYR A 433 -19.08 0.95 13.96
C TYR A 433 -19.29 0.59 15.44
N ILE A 434 -19.77 1.54 16.24
CA ILE A 434 -20.13 1.32 17.65
C ILE A 434 -21.62 1.64 17.80
N VAL A 435 -22.33 0.83 18.57
CA VAL A 435 -23.76 1.06 18.84
C VAL A 435 -23.94 2.41 19.53
N ALA A 436 -24.73 3.28 18.91
CA ALA A 436 -24.95 4.64 19.38
C ALA A 436 -25.84 4.65 20.64
N ILE A 437 -25.45 5.43 21.65
CA ILE A 437 -26.33 5.79 22.76
C ILE A 437 -27.23 6.94 22.31
N LYS A 438 -28.52 6.82 22.62
CA LYS A 438 -29.54 7.86 22.40
C LYS A 438 -29.78 8.70 23.65
N GLY A 439 -29.73 8.09 24.84
CA GLY A 439 -29.89 8.82 26.09
C GLY A 439 -29.94 7.91 27.31
N PHE A 440 -30.17 8.52 28.47
CA PHE A 440 -30.39 7.80 29.73
C PHE A 440 -31.86 7.77 30.08
N VAL A 441 -32.36 6.63 30.53
CA VAL A 441 -33.72 6.49 31.04
C VAL A 441 -33.74 6.26 32.54
N LYS A 442 -34.69 6.90 33.21
CA LYS A 442 -34.98 6.71 34.63
C LYS A 442 -36.48 6.58 34.84
N CYS A 443 -36.89 5.67 35.73
CA CYS A 443 -38.29 5.63 36.17
C CYS A 443 -38.52 6.73 37.21
N GLU A 444 -39.38 7.70 36.87
CA GLU A 444 -39.75 8.82 37.73
C GLU A 444 -41.20 8.74 38.26
N GLU A 445 -41.88 7.61 38.05
CA GLU A 445 -43.23 7.41 38.59
C GLU A 445 -43.21 7.31 40.13
N ASP A 446 -43.81 8.31 40.78
CA ASP A 446 -43.97 8.38 42.25
C ASP A 446 -44.66 7.14 42.85
N THR A 447 -45.53 6.49 42.06
CA THR A 447 -46.27 5.28 42.43
C THR A 447 -45.44 4.00 42.30
N CYS A 448 -44.36 3.99 41.52
CA CYS A 448 -43.64 2.75 41.17
C CYS A 448 -42.46 2.46 42.10
N ARG A 449 -41.81 3.48 42.69
CA ARG A 449 -40.63 3.38 43.62
C ARG A 449 -39.54 2.37 43.22
N CYS A 450 -39.48 1.95 41.96
CA CYS A 450 -38.60 0.86 41.51
C CYS A 450 -37.14 1.30 41.33
N GLY A 451 -36.90 2.60 41.14
CA GLY A 451 -35.55 3.16 41.01
C GLY A 451 -34.81 2.68 39.76
N LEU A 452 -35.53 2.22 38.73
CA LEU A 452 -34.92 1.71 37.50
C LEU A 452 -34.17 2.82 36.75
N LEU A 453 -32.96 2.46 36.31
CA LEU A 453 -32.06 3.28 35.48
C LEU A 453 -31.62 2.42 34.29
N GLY A 454 -31.56 3.01 33.10
CA GLY A 454 -31.28 2.27 31.87
C GLY A 454 -30.66 3.11 30.76
N ILE A 455 -29.85 2.50 29.89
CA ILE A 455 -29.29 3.18 28.71
C ILE A 455 -30.22 2.90 27.55
N VAL A 456 -30.57 3.94 26.80
CA VAL A 456 -31.27 3.81 25.52
C VAL A 456 -30.22 3.83 24.40
N THR A 457 -30.17 2.77 23.61
CA THR A 457 -29.27 2.63 22.46
C THR A 457 -30.06 2.49 21.17
N GLN A 458 -29.35 2.65 20.04
CA GLN A 458 -29.86 2.24 18.74
C GLN A 458 -30.32 0.77 18.79
N TYR A 459 -31.50 0.49 18.25
CA TYR A 459 -31.97 -0.87 18.01
C TYR A 459 -31.29 -1.46 16.77
N MET A 460 -30.98 -2.76 16.83
CA MET A 460 -30.28 -3.50 15.78
C MET A 460 -31.17 -4.68 15.38
N GLU A 461 -31.78 -4.61 14.20
CA GLU A 461 -32.94 -5.42 13.79
C GLU A 461 -32.65 -6.90 13.71
N ASN A 462 -31.42 -7.26 13.34
CA ASN A 462 -30.98 -8.64 13.16
C ASN A 462 -30.31 -9.23 14.41
N GLY A 463 -30.38 -8.54 15.55
CA GLY A 463 -29.89 -9.02 16.83
C GLY A 463 -28.37 -9.19 16.88
N SER A 464 -27.90 -10.16 17.65
CA SER A 464 -26.46 -10.43 17.74
C SER A 464 -25.95 -11.17 16.50
N LEU A 465 -24.67 -11.00 16.19
CA LEU A 465 -24.02 -11.71 15.08
C LEU A 465 -24.01 -13.22 15.33
N TRP A 466 -24.06 -13.66 16.59
CA TRP A 466 -24.25 -15.07 16.94
C TRP A 466 -25.63 -15.58 16.50
N ASP A 467 -26.69 -14.87 16.86
CA ASP A 467 -28.06 -15.25 16.51
C ASP A 467 -28.27 -15.21 15.00
N PHE A 468 -27.81 -14.14 14.34
CA PHE A 468 -27.84 -13.98 12.89
C PHE A 468 -27.11 -15.12 12.16
N ARG A 469 -25.97 -15.57 12.71
CA ARG A 469 -25.22 -16.71 12.17
C ARG A 469 -25.98 -18.03 12.29
N ILE A 470 -26.79 -18.20 13.33
CA ILE A 470 -27.51 -19.45 13.56
C ILE A 470 -28.81 -19.50 12.75
N SER A 471 -29.55 -18.39 12.64
CA SER A 471 -30.85 -18.35 11.96
C SER A 471 -30.76 -18.15 10.44
N GLU A 472 -30.01 -17.14 9.99
CA GLU A 472 -30.06 -16.67 8.60
C GLU A 472 -28.88 -17.19 7.75
N TRP A 473 -27.69 -17.27 8.36
CA TRP A 473 -26.44 -17.59 7.64
C TRP A 473 -26.39 -19.03 7.10
N GLN A 474 -27.03 -20.01 7.75
CA GLN A 474 -27.03 -21.41 7.26
C GLN A 474 -27.76 -21.59 5.92
N HIS A 475 -28.58 -20.63 5.51
CA HIS A 475 -29.44 -20.73 4.33
C HIS A 475 -28.91 -19.98 3.10
N SER A 476 -27.75 -19.30 3.19
CA SER A 476 -27.20 -18.44 2.12
C SER A 476 -25.79 -18.88 1.67
N PRO A 477 -25.60 -19.42 0.46
CA PRO A 477 -24.37 -20.11 0.07
C PRO A 477 -23.19 -19.22 -0.37
N ASP A 478 -23.32 -17.89 -0.47
CA ASP A 478 -22.27 -17.01 -1.04
C ASP A 478 -21.92 -15.80 -0.15
N LEU A 479 -21.60 -16.06 1.12
CA LEU A 479 -21.42 -15.04 2.18
C LEU A 479 -19.98 -14.51 2.35
N TRP A 480 -19.02 -14.91 1.50
CA TRP A 480 -17.62 -14.49 1.65
C TRP A 480 -17.41 -12.97 1.59
N PRO A 481 -18.04 -12.23 0.65
CA PRO A 481 -17.95 -10.76 0.64
C PRO A 481 -18.59 -10.10 1.87
N LEU A 482 -19.69 -10.67 2.37
CA LEU A 482 -20.37 -10.18 3.57
C LEU A 482 -19.51 -10.38 4.82
N THR A 483 -18.85 -11.54 4.93
CA THR A 483 -17.95 -11.88 6.04
C THR A 483 -16.80 -10.89 6.13
N ASN A 484 -16.14 -10.61 5.01
CA ASN A 484 -15.01 -9.68 4.98
C ASN A 484 -15.44 -8.25 5.33
N ARG A 485 -16.63 -7.83 4.87
CA ARG A 485 -17.21 -6.53 5.24
C ARG A 485 -17.45 -6.46 6.75
N MET A 486 -18.09 -7.48 7.33
CA MET A 486 -18.39 -7.51 8.77
C MET A 486 -17.11 -7.51 9.61
N VAL A 487 -16.11 -8.31 9.26
CA VAL A 487 -14.80 -8.32 9.93
C VAL A 487 -14.13 -6.94 9.86
N TYR A 488 -14.14 -6.30 8.69
CA TYR A 488 -13.60 -4.96 8.51
C TYR A 488 -14.29 -3.92 9.41
N GLN A 489 -15.61 -3.97 9.51
CA GLN A 489 -16.39 -3.06 10.36
C GLN A 489 -16.07 -3.26 11.85
N ILE A 490 -15.97 -4.51 12.31
CA ILE A 490 -15.53 -4.83 13.69
C ILE A 490 -14.11 -4.28 13.93
N SER A 491 -13.18 -4.49 12.98
CA SER A 491 -11.81 -3.96 13.09
C SER A 491 -11.79 -2.43 13.18
N CYS A 492 -12.61 -1.72 12.39
CA CYS A 492 -12.71 -0.26 12.44
C CYS A 492 -13.26 0.22 13.79
N GLY A 493 -14.30 -0.44 14.32
CA GLY A 493 -14.84 -0.14 15.65
C GLY A 493 -13.81 -0.35 16.76
N MET A 494 -13.05 -1.44 16.71
CA MET A 494 -12.01 -1.73 17.71
C MET A 494 -10.83 -0.75 17.61
N HIS A 495 -10.42 -0.40 16.39
CA HIS A 495 -9.40 0.62 16.16
C HIS A 495 -9.83 1.97 16.75
N PHE A 496 -11.08 2.38 16.51
CA PHE A 496 -11.62 3.60 17.08
C PHE A 496 -11.59 3.57 18.62
N LEU A 497 -12.04 2.48 19.26
CA LEU A 497 -11.99 2.33 20.72
C LEU A 497 -10.56 2.50 21.25
N HIS A 498 -9.60 1.83 20.60
CA HIS A 498 -8.18 1.93 20.96
C HIS A 498 -7.62 3.35 20.77
N SER A 499 -8.02 4.06 19.71
CA SER A 499 -7.62 5.47 19.49
C SER A 499 -8.09 6.42 20.60
N LYS A 500 -9.14 6.03 21.33
CA LYS A 500 -9.67 6.73 22.50
C LYS A 500 -9.14 6.17 23.82
N ASN A 501 -8.11 5.32 23.78
CA ASN A 501 -7.55 4.59 24.92
C ASN A 501 -8.58 3.71 25.64
N ILE A 502 -9.58 3.20 24.92
CA ILE A 502 -10.63 2.32 25.46
C ILE A 502 -10.34 0.87 25.02
N ILE A 503 -10.23 -0.04 25.98
CA ILE A 503 -10.14 -1.49 25.73
C ILE A 503 -11.50 -2.10 26.02
N HIS A 504 -12.07 -2.85 25.07
CA HIS A 504 -13.40 -3.47 25.22
C HIS A 504 -13.46 -4.59 26.26
N ARG A 505 -12.44 -5.47 26.30
CA ARG A 505 -12.28 -6.62 27.22
C ARG A 505 -13.30 -7.78 27.14
N ASP A 506 -14.34 -7.66 26.33
CA ASP A 506 -15.39 -8.68 26.20
C ASP A 506 -15.92 -8.75 24.76
N LEU A 507 -15.02 -8.68 23.77
CA LEU A 507 -15.42 -8.78 22.37
C LEU A 507 -15.68 -10.25 22.02
N LYS A 508 -16.95 -10.57 21.79
CA LYS A 508 -17.51 -11.87 21.39
C LYS A 508 -18.67 -11.64 20.41
N LEU A 509 -19.13 -12.69 19.73
CA LEU A 509 -20.15 -12.57 18.67
C LEU A 509 -21.50 -12.07 19.20
N GLU A 510 -21.78 -12.30 20.48
CA GLU A 510 -22.95 -11.81 21.20
C GLU A 510 -22.91 -10.28 21.42
N ASN A 511 -21.71 -9.69 21.45
CA ASN A 511 -21.48 -8.26 21.63
C ASN A 511 -21.22 -7.53 20.31
N VAL A 512 -21.49 -8.17 19.18
CA VAL A 512 -21.50 -7.56 17.85
C VAL A 512 -22.93 -7.64 17.35
N LEU A 513 -23.56 -6.51 17.08
CA LEU A 513 -24.96 -6.45 16.66
C LEU A 513 -25.07 -6.16 15.16
N VAL A 514 -26.09 -6.71 14.53
CA VAL A 514 -26.35 -6.65 13.08
C VAL A 514 -27.59 -5.78 12.84
N ASP A 515 -27.49 -4.77 11.98
CA ASP A 515 -28.64 -3.93 11.58
C ASP A 515 -29.38 -4.52 10.37
N GLY A 516 -30.51 -3.92 10.00
CA GLY A 516 -31.35 -4.31 8.86
C GLY A 516 -30.60 -4.36 7.52
N ASP A 517 -29.54 -3.58 7.35
CA ASP A 517 -28.70 -3.52 6.13
C ASP A 517 -27.50 -4.50 6.19
N LEU A 518 -27.48 -5.36 7.20
CA LEU A 518 -26.44 -6.36 7.47
C LEU A 518 -25.07 -5.75 7.79
N HIS A 519 -25.03 -4.53 8.30
CA HIS A 519 -23.84 -3.93 8.87
C HIS A 519 -23.70 -4.31 10.34
N VAL A 520 -22.44 -4.43 10.79
CA VAL A 520 -22.15 -4.81 12.17
C VAL A 520 -21.63 -3.62 12.98
N LYS A 521 -22.07 -3.55 14.23
CA LYS A 521 -21.60 -2.59 15.22
C LYS A 521 -21.22 -3.28 16.52
N ILE A 522 -20.14 -2.81 17.13
CA ILE A 522 -19.70 -3.27 18.44
C ILE A 522 -20.61 -2.69 19.52
N ALA A 523 -21.05 -3.54 20.44
CA ALA A 523 -21.93 -3.23 21.55
C ALA A 523 -21.32 -3.66 22.89
N ASP A 524 -22.00 -3.32 23.99
CA ASP A 524 -21.67 -3.72 25.37
C ASP A 524 -20.26 -3.32 25.85
N LEU A 525 -20.10 -2.02 26.15
CA LEU A 525 -18.87 -1.48 26.74
C LEU A 525 -18.85 -1.58 28.28
N GLY A 526 -19.70 -2.41 28.89
CA GLY A 526 -19.83 -2.54 30.35
C GLY A 526 -18.52 -2.93 31.05
N LEU A 527 -17.73 -3.79 30.42
CA LEU A 527 -16.42 -4.25 30.91
C LEU A 527 -15.24 -3.40 30.39
N ALA A 528 -15.51 -2.39 29.59
CA ALA A 528 -14.46 -1.60 28.97
C ALA A 528 -13.62 -0.84 30.01
N THR A 529 -12.33 -0.73 29.77
CA THR A 529 -11.38 0.00 30.64
C THR A 529 -10.59 1.03 29.85
N ASN A 530 -10.13 2.08 30.54
CA ASN A 530 -9.07 2.90 29.98
C ASN A 530 -7.75 2.14 29.99
N LEU A 531 -6.89 2.40 29.01
CA LEU A 531 -5.49 1.98 29.04
C LEU A 531 -4.85 2.53 30.33
N GLN A 532 -4.34 1.66 31.21
CA GLN A 532 -3.54 2.04 32.38
C GLN A 532 -2.12 1.50 32.18
N THR A 533 -1.14 2.39 32.10
CA THR A 533 0.27 2.09 31.82
C THR A 533 1.04 1.45 32.99
N SER A 534 0.35 1.01 34.06
CA SER A 534 0.98 0.62 35.33
C SER A 534 1.04 -0.88 35.63
N PHE A 535 0.58 -1.76 34.74
CA PHE A 535 0.80 -3.21 34.85
C PHE A 535 1.45 -3.69 33.56
N GLY A 536 2.64 -4.27 33.68
CA GLY A 536 3.51 -4.73 32.58
C GLY A 536 2.95 -5.91 31.77
N ASP A 537 1.74 -5.79 31.26
CA ASP A 537 1.30 -6.53 30.08
C ASP A 537 2.26 -6.14 28.93
N ARG A 538 2.73 -7.06 28.08
CA ARG A 538 3.43 -6.71 26.82
C ARG A 538 3.10 -7.74 25.75
N CYS A 539 2.71 -7.24 24.57
CA CYS A 539 2.56 -7.93 23.27
C CYS A 539 2.60 -6.84 22.19
N TRP A 540 3.12 -7.16 21.00
CA TRP A 540 3.45 -6.20 19.94
C TRP A 540 2.26 -5.81 19.04
N GLY A 541 2.18 -4.53 18.68
CA GLY A 541 1.10 -3.87 17.94
C GLY A 541 0.67 -2.56 18.63
N THR A 542 0.73 -2.56 19.96
CA THR A 542 0.96 -1.45 20.91
C THR A 542 1.39 -2.17 22.17
N ASP A 543 2.50 -1.79 22.81
CA ASP A 543 2.98 -2.47 24.01
C ASP A 543 1.81 -2.62 25.01
N SER A 544 1.50 -3.89 25.37
CA SER A 544 0.65 -4.29 26.51
C SER A 544 -0.75 -4.88 26.28
N HIS A 545 -0.97 -5.87 25.38
CA HIS A 545 -2.27 -6.60 25.42
C HIS A 545 -2.39 -8.03 24.86
N LYS A 546 -3.29 -8.84 25.44
CA LYS A 546 -3.76 -10.16 24.96
C LYS A 546 -5.00 -10.03 24.04
N PRO A 547 -5.20 -10.91 23.05
CA PRO A 547 -6.35 -10.85 22.13
C PRO A 547 -7.70 -11.15 22.82
N PRO A 548 -8.82 -10.64 22.29
CA PRO A 548 -10.16 -10.97 22.78
C PRO A 548 -10.47 -12.46 22.66
N GLU A 549 -11.33 -12.98 23.54
CA GLU A 549 -11.72 -14.40 23.59
C GLU A 549 -12.33 -14.93 22.29
N ALA A 550 -12.85 -14.06 21.41
CA ALA A 550 -13.27 -14.41 20.05
C ALA A 550 -12.16 -15.08 19.19
N PHE A 551 -10.89 -15.00 19.60
CA PHE A 551 -9.75 -15.49 18.82
C PHE A 551 -8.81 -16.44 19.58
N ARG A 552 -9.20 -16.95 20.77
CA ARG A 552 -8.40 -17.96 21.49
C ARG A 552 -8.84 -19.37 21.10
N THR A 553 -8.02 -20.06 20.31
CA THR A 553 -8.21 -21.48 19.93
C THR A 553 -7.62 -22.46 20.94
N ASP A 554 -7.15 -21.98 22.09
CA ASP A 554 -6.20 -22.66 22.95
C ASP A 554 -6.62 -22.63 24.44
N LEU A 555 -7.85 -23.07 24.76
CA LEU A 555 -8.17 -23.63 26.08
C LEU A 555 -9.18 -24.78 25.93
N PRO A 556 -8.90 -25.96 26.51
CA PRO A 556 -9.79 -27.11 26.42
C PRO A 556 -10.86 -27.02 27.50
N ASN A 557 -12.13 -27.09 27.10
CA ASN A 557 -13.11 -27.93 27.80
C ASN A 557 -14.28 -28.25 26.87
N SER A 558 -14.37 -29.54 26.55
CA SER A 558 -15.54 -30.35 26.19
C SER A 558 -16.87 -29.59 26.03
N THR A 559 -17.62 -29.66 24.92
CA THR A 559 -18.03 -30.88 24.21
C THR A 559 -18.68 -30.48 22.86
N LYS A 560 -18.20 -31.09 21.78
CA LYS A 560 -18.86 -31.38 20.49
C LYS A 560 -19.79 -30.33 19.84
N VAL A 561 -19.23 -29.51 18.95
CA VAL A 561 -19.62 -29.43 17.51
C VAL A 561 -18.34 -29.11 16.71
N VAL A 562 -18.04 -29.88 15.67
CA VAL A 562 -16.87 -29.66 14.81
C VAL A 562 -17.17 -28.51 13.85
N THR A 563 -16.72 -27.30 14.17
CA THR A 563 -16.63 -26.19 13.20
C THR A 563 -15.27 -26.23 12.48
N PRO A 564 -15.21 -25.98 11.16
CA PRO A 564 -13.94 -25.88 10.42
C PRO A 564 -13.06 -24.80 11.04
N LYS A 565 -11.79 -25.13 11.28
CA LYS A 565 -10.77 -24.20 11.77
C LYS A 565 -10.56 -23.09 10.76
N TYR A 566 -11.10 -21.89 11.01
CA TYR A 566 -10.70 -20.67 10.33
C TYR A 566 -9.65 -19.98 11.18
N ASP A 567 -8.41 -20.03 10.70
CA ASP A 567 -7.24 -19.41 11.31
C ASP A 567 -7.18 -17.96 10.82
N VAL A 568 -7.93 -17.06 11.49
CA VAL A 568 -8.09 -15.64 11.08
C VAL A 568 -6.79 -14.82 11.26
N TYR A 569 -5.72 -15.42 11.79
CA TYR A 569 -4.43 -14.77 12.02
C TYR A 569 -3.23 -15.48 11.38
N ARG A 570 -3.45 -16.32 10.35
CA ARG A 570 -2.38 -16.67 9.41
C ARG A 570 -2.47 -15.82 8.15
N CYS A 571 -1.90 -14.61 8.22
CA CYS A 571 -1.06 -13.99 7.21
C CYS A 571 -0.19 -12.96 7.92
#